data_AF-A0A5E7ZQX5-F1
#
_entry.id   AF-A0A5E7ZQX5-F1
#
_cell.length_a   1.000
_cell.length_b   1.000
_cell.length_c   1.000
_cell.angle_alpha   90.00
_cell.angle_beta   90.00
_cell.angle_gamma   90.00
#
_symmetry.space_group_name_H-M   'P 1'
#
loop_
_entity.id
_entity.type
_entity.pdbx_description
1 polymer ?
#
loop_
_entity_poly.entity_id
_entity_poly.type
_entity_poly.pdbx_seq_one_letter_code
_entity_poly.pdbx_strand_id
1 'polypeptide(L)'
;MDELTLAVVGIDFPNTDKSKSNRRMELMLCVPGDPVDLRREPKNPHDANAVAVFSGRGVQMGYLSAERAPLIGRRMQQEEHLAVFQALTGSMGYVRIRFGGGAPTLPAPGDAEAPAPNRTATFDPDAFYPDPEGPEWGA
;
A
#
# COMPACT_ATOMS: atom_id res chain seq x y z
N MET A 1 11.94 13.98 -11.65
CA MET A 1 11.86 12.68 -10.96
C MET A 1 10.52 12.68 -10.24
N ASP A 2 9.68 11.69 -10.52
CA ASP A 2 8.29 11.67 -10.07
C ASP A 2 8.03 10.39 -9.28
N GLU A 3 7.53 10.55 -8.05
CA GLU A 3 7.25 9.45 -7.13
C GLU A 3 5.80 9.51 -6.67
N LEU A 4 5.11 8.37 -6.75
CA LEU A 4 3.67 8.27 -6.50
C LEU A 4 3.38 7.14 -5.51
N THR A 5 2.40 7.38 -4.63
CA THR A 5 1.83 6.34 -3.77
C THR A 5 0.57 5.83 -4.43
N LEU A 6 0.45 4.52 -4.55
CA LEU A 6 -0.63 3.85 -5.26
C LEU A 6 -1.30 2.83 -4.35
N ALA A 7 -2.63 2.82 -4.35
CA ALA A 7 -3.41 1.86 -3.62
C ALA A 7 -3.41 0.49 -4.33
N VAL A 8 -3.22 -0.56 -3.54
CA VAL A 8 -3.35 -1.96 -3.91
C VAL A 8 -4.71 -2.45 -3.41
N VAL A 9 -5.57 -2.84 -4.36
CA VAL A 9 -6.94 -3.30 -4.13
C VAL A 9 -7.08 -4.78 -4.47
N GLY A 10 -8.22 -5.36 -4.06
CA GLY A 10 -8.51 -6.77 -4.31
C GLY A 10 -7.71 -7.73 -3.43
N ILE A 11 -7.27 -7.26 -2.25
CA ILE A 11 -6.37 -7.98 -1.33
C ILE A 11 -7.06 -9.11 -0.56
N ASP A 12 -8.39 -9.06 -0.42
CA ASP A 12 -9.16 -10.11 0.28
C ASP A 12 -9.62 -11.23 -0.67
N PHE A 13 -9.30 -11.13 -1.97
CA PHE A 13 -9.57 -12.19 -2.94
C PHE A 13 -8.41 -13.19 -3.00
N PRO A 14 -8.68 -14.50 -3.06
CA PRO A 14 -7.63 -15.51 -3.22
C PRO A 14 -6.95 -15.40 -4.60
N ASN A 15 -5.68 -15.79 -4.66
CA ASN A 15 -4.99 -15.98 -5.94
C ASN A 15 -5.53 -17.22 -6.68
N THR A 16 -5.36 -17.22 -8.00
CA THR A 16 -5.80 -18.32 -8.89
C THR A 16 -4.83 -19.49 -8.92
N ASP A 17 -3.71 -19.41 -8.19
CA ASP A 17 -2.75 -20.50 -8.08
C ASP A 17 -3.34 -21.73 -7.36
N LYS A 18 -2.70 -22.90 -7.54
CA LYS A 18 -3.20 -24.18 -6.99
C LYS A 18 -3.31 -24.18 -5.47
N SER A 19 -2.43 -23.46 -4.78
CA SER A 19 -2.44 -23.30 -3.33
C SER A 19 -3.46 -22.25 -2.85
N LYS A 20 -4.11 -21.51 -3.76
CA LYS A 20 -5.01 -20.39 -3.46
C LYS A 20 -4.38 -19.41 -2.47
N SER A 21 -3.14 -18.99 -2.75
CA SER A 21 -2.37 -18.13 -1.87
C SER A 21 -3.17 -16.88 -1.48
N ASN A 22 -3.06 -16.47 -0.22
CA ASN A 22 -3.82 -15.35 0.31
C ASN A 22 -3.07 -14.03 0.10
N ARG A 23 -3.61 -13.16 -0.75
CA ARG A 23 -3.06 -11.84 -1.09
C ARG A 23 -2.85 -10.94 0.13
N ARG A 24 -3.80 -10.93 1.07
CA ARG A 24 -3.70 -10.18 2.32
C ARG A 24 -2.59 -10.72 3.21
N MET A 25 -2.46 -12.04 3.30
CA MET A 25 -1.36 -12.66 4.06
C MET A 25 -0.01 -12.26 3.49
N GLU A 26 0.12 -12.23 2.16
CA GLU A 26 1.36 -11.81 1.52
C GLU A 26 1.72 -10.35 1.85
N LEU A 27 0.74 -9.44 1.86
CA LEU A 27 0.95 -8.04 2.28
C LEU A 27 1.37 -7.92 3.75
N MET A 28 0.83 -8.75 4.64
CA MET A 28 1.22 -8.78 6.07
C MET A 28 2.65 -9.28 6.29
N LEU A 29 3.20 -10.06 5.34
CA LEU A 29 4.57 -10.57 5.39
C LEU A 29 5.60 -9.61 4.78
N CYS A 30 5.15 -8.55 4.10
CA CYS A 30 6.04 -7.54 3.53
C CYS A 30 6.39 -6.47 4.57
N VAL A 31 7.61 -5.96 4.50
CA VAL A 31 8.05 -4.80 5.27
C VAL A 31 8.19 -3.57 4.37
N PRO A 32 7.92 -2.35 4.87
CA PRO A 32 8.10 -1.14 4.07
C PRO A 32 9.49 -1.09 3.43
N GLY A 33 9.53 -0.88 2.11
CA GLY A 33 10.76 -0.90 1.32
C GLY A 33 11.01 -2.18 0.56
N ASP A 34 10.28 -3.27 0.85
CA ASP A 34 10.39 -4.52 0.09
C ASP A 34 10.13 -4.26 -1.40
N PRO A 35 10.93 -4.84 -2.31
CA PRO A 35 10.71 -4.67 -3.74
C PRO A 35 9.38 -5.29 -4.16
N VAL A 36 8.65 -4.58 -5.02
CA VAL A 36 7.41 -5.09 -5.63
C VAL A 36 7.49 -4.97 -7.14
N ASP A 37 6.92 -5.96 -7.82
CA ASP A 37 6.90 -6.05 -9.27
C ASP A 37 5.51 -5.71 -9.79
N LEU A 38 5.45 -4.81 -10.78
CA LEU A 38 4.21 -4.35 -11.39
C LEU A 38 4.08 -4.94 -12.78
N ARG A 39 2.97 -5.63 -13.05
CA ARG A 39 2.73 -6.31 -14.34
C ARG A 39 1.43 -5.85 -14.96
N ARG A 40 1.51 -5.34 -16.19
CA ARG A 40 0.31 -5.05 -16.98
C ARG A 40 -0.35 -6.35 -17.45
N GLU A 41 -1.67 -6.38 -17.38
CA GLU A 41 -2.49 -7.50 -17.87
C GLU A 41 -3.49 -7.02 -18.95
N PRO A 42 -3.03 -6.70 -20.17
CA PRO A 42 -3.91 -6.20 -21.24
C PRO A 42 -4.98 -7.20 -21.71
N LYS A 43 -4.84 -8.47 -21.32
CA LYS A 43 -5.78 -9.56 -21.62
C LYS A 43 -6.65 -9.93 -20.42
N ASN A 44 -6.62 -9.15 -19.34
CA ASN A 44 -7.45 -9.41 -18.17
C ASN A 44 -8.95 -9.26 -18.56
N PRO A 45 -9.81 -10.23 -18.23
CA PRO A 45 -11.20 -10.25 -18.67
C PRO A 45 -12.06 -9.15 -18.03
N HIS A 46 -11.61 -8.56 -16.92
CA HIS A 46 -12.36 -7.53 -16.19
C HIS A 46 -11.90 -6.11 -16.56
N ASP A 47 -10.60 -5.91 -16.78
CA ASP A 47 -10.03 -4.59 -17.10
C ASP A 47 -8.74 -4.72 -17.93
N ALA A 48 -8.76 -4.27 -19.19
CA ALA A 48 -7.59 -4.27 -20.07
C ALA A 48 -6.47 -3.32 -19.62
N ASN A 49 -6.72 -2.43 -18.67
CA ASN A 49 -5.71 -1.57 -18.07
C ASN A 49 -5.15 -2.12 -16.76
N ALA A 50 -5.61 -3.29 -16.31
CA ALA A 50 -5.21 -3.87 -15.03
C ALA A 50 -3.68 -3.95 -14.90
N VAL A 51 -3.20 -3.54 -13.72
CA VAL A 51 -1.80 -3.67 -13.32
C VAL A 51 -1.76 -4.51 -12.04
N ALA A 52 -1.31 -5.74 -12.16
CA ALA A 52 -1.12 -6.65 -11.05
C ALA A 52 0.13 -6.29 -10.25
N VAL A 53 0.07 -6.48 -8.94
CA VAL A 53 1.15 -6.20 -8.00
C VAL A 53 1.64 -7.52 -7.40
N PHE A 54 2.93 -7.78 -7.49
CA PHE A 54 3.58 -8.98 -6.96
C PHE A 54 4.64 -8.60 -5.94
N SER A 55 4.80 -9.42 -4.90
CA SER A 55 5.92 -9.29 -3.96
C SER A 55 7.23 -9.76 -4.61
N GLY A 56 8.37 -9.45 -3.99
CA GLY A 56 9.68 -10.01 -4.38
C GLY A 56 9.76 -11.54 -4.35
N ARG A 57 8.81 -12.22 -3.70
CA ARG A 57 8.68 -13.69 -3.69
C ARG A 57 7.85 -14.23 -4.87
N GLY A 58 7.32 -13.35 -5.72
CA GLY A 58 6.51 -13.72 -6.88
C GLY A 58 5.05 -14.05 -6.56
N VAL A 59 4.59 -13.74 -5.35
CA VAL A 59 3.19 -13.93 -4.95
C VAL A 59 2.40 -12.67 -5.27
N GLN A 60 1.25 -12.82 -5.94
CA GLN A 60 0.38 -11.69 -6.23
C GLN A 60 -0.23 -11.16 -4.93
N MET A 61 -0.16 -9.85 -4.74
CA MET A 61 -0.72 -9.12 -3.59
C MET A 61 -2.02 -8.40 -3.93
N GLY A 62 -2.30 -8.17 -5.22
CA GLY A 62 -3.51 -7.51 -5.68
C GLY A 62 -3.31 -6.83 -7.02
N TYR A 63 -4.08 -5.76 -7.23
CA TYR A 63 -4.00 -4.89 -8.40
C TYR A 63 -3.90 -3.43 -7.97
N LEU A 64 -3.32 -2.57 -8.81
CA LEU A 64 -3.48 -1.14 -8.65
C LEU A 64 -4.97 -0.76 -8.81
N SER A 65 -5.40 0.29 -8.10
CA SER A 65 -6.75 0.85 -8.29
C SER A 65 -7.03 1.16 -9.76
N ALA A 66 -8.22 0.80 -10.26
CA ALA A 66 -8.61 0.98 -11.66
C ALA A 66 -8.52 2.44 -12.15
N GLU A 67 -8.71 3.42 -11.26
CA GLU A 67 -8.53 4.85 -11.58
C GLU A 67 -7.09 5.16 -12.03
N ARG A 68 -6.09 4.56 -11.37
CA ARG A 68 -4.67 4.83 -11.60
C ARG A 68 -4.04 3.90 -12.63
N ALA A 69 -4.60 2.69 -12.82
CA ALA A 69 -4.03 1.66 -13.66
C ALA A 69 -3.73 2.10 -15.11
N PRO A 70 -4.59 2.86 -15.82
CA PRO A 70 -4.31 3.31 -17.19
C PRO A 70 -3.10 4.25 -17.28
N LEU A 71 -3.02 5.24 -16.38
CA LEU A 71 -1.92 6.21 -16.35
C LEU A 71 -0.60 5.53 -16.00
N ILE A 72 -0.59 4.75 -14.91
CA ILE A 72 0.61 4.06 -14.44
C ILE A 72 1.09 3.04 -15.46
N GLY A 73 0.17 2.25 -16.01
CA GLY A 73 0.50 1.30 -17.06
C GLY A 73 1.12 1.97 -18.29
N ARG A 74 0.63 3.14 -18.71
CA ARG A 74 1.22 3.88 -19.84
C ARG A 74 2.65 4.33 -19.52
N ARG A 75 2.88 4.89 -18.33
CA ARG A 75 4.22 5.36 -17.92
C ARG A 75 5.23 4.23 -17.80
N MET A 76 4.82 3.08 -17.26
CA MET A 76 5.66 1.87 -17.18
C MET A 76 6.22 1.43 -18.55
N GLN A 77 5.53 1.75 -19.65
CA GLN A 77 6.00 1.41 -21.01
C GLN A 77 6.96 2.46 -21.60
N GLN A 78 6.99 3.67 -21.04
CA GLN A 78 7.72 4.81 -21.59
C GLN A 78 9.05 5.05 -20.89
N GLU A 79 9.13 4.72 -19.60
CA GLU A 79 10.27 5.02 -18.76
C GLU A 79 10.55 3.90 -17.75
N GLU A 80 11.81 3.82 -17.31
CA GLU A 80 12.22 2.92 -16.24
C GLU A 80 11.47 3.26 -14.95
N HIS A 81 11.06 2.23 -14.23
CA HIS A 81 10.34 2.35 -12.97
C HIS A 81 10.82 1.33 -11.96
N LEU A 82 10.80 1.73 -10.69
CA LEU A 82 10.96 0.83 -9.56
C LEU A 82 9.82 1.07 -8.59
N ALA A 83 9.35 -0.01 -7.95
CA ALA A 83 8.30 0.05 -6.96
C ALA A 83 8.69 -0.70 -5.70
N VAL A 84 8.26 -0.17 -4.56
CA VAL A 84 8.46 -0.79 -3.25
C VAL A 84 7.14 -0.83 -2.48
N PHE A 85 7.01 -1.82 -1.60
CA PHE A 85 5.90 -1.89 -0.66
C PHE A 85 6.03 -0.71 0.33
N GLN A 86 4.93 -0.01 0.56
CA GLN A 86 4.92 1.14 1.48
C GLN A 86 4.26 0.75 2.81
N ALA A 87 3.03 0.25 2.78
CA ALA A 87 2.28 -0.08 3.99
C ALA A 87 1.05 -0.93 3.68
N LEU A 88 0.51 -1.56 4.73
CA LEU A 88 -0.83 -2.13 4.77
C LEU A 88 -1.63 -1.39 5.85
N THR A 89 -2.68 -0.67 5.45
CA THR A 89 -3.53 0.09 6.38
C THR A 89 -4.98 -0.37 6.23
N GLY A 90 -5.53 -1.00 7.28
CA GLY A 90 -6.90 -1.52 7.27
C GLY A 90 -7.11 -2.58 6.17
N SER A 91 -7.92 -2.25 5.16
CA SER A 91 -8.24 -3.11 4.02
C SER A 91 -7.51 -2.72 2.72
N MET A 92 -6.52 -1.82 2.79
CA MET A 92 -5.80 -1.34 1.61
C MET A 92 -4.28 -1.49 1.78
N GLY A 93 -3.65 -2.08 0.77
CA GLY A 93 -2.19 -2.04 0.63
C GLY A 93 -1.77 -0.77 -0.11
N TYR A 94 -0.54 -0.33 0.11
CA TYR A 94 0.06 0.82 -0.59
C TYR A 94 1.44 0.45 -1.10
N VAL A 95 1.74 0.88 -2.33
CA VAL A 95 3.05 0.78 -2.93
C VAL A 95 3.54 2.16 -3.37
N ARG A 96 4.83 2.38 -3.28
CA ARG A 96 5.50 3.59 -3.75
C ARG A 96 6.21 3.27 -5.07
N ILE A 97 5.89 3.98 -6.13
CA ILE A 97 6.55 3.86 -7.42
C ILE A 97 7.38 5.10 -7.70
N ARG A 98 8.54 4.92 -8.30
CA ARG A 98 9.38 5.98 -8.85
C ARG A 98 9.59 5.76 -10.33
N PHE A 99 9.50 6.83 -11.08
CA PHE A 99 9.76 6.86 -12.51
C PHE A 99 11.03 7.64 -12.84
N GLY A 100 11.75 7.22 -13.88
CA GLY A 100 13.00 7.85 -14.32
C GLY A 100 14.25 7.36 -13.59
N GLY A 101 14.19 6.17 -13.00
CA GLY A 101 15.32 5.48 -12.37
C GLY A 101 15.58 5.83 -10.89
N GLY A 102 16.35 4.95 -10.24
CA GLY A 102 16.66 5.00 -8.81
C GLY A 102 15.57 4.37 -7.92
N ALA A 103 15.93 4.06 -6.68
CA ALA A 103 15.00 3.48 -5.71
C ALA A 103 13.97 4.53 -5.23
N PRO A 104 12.69 4.17 -5.05
CA PRO A 104 11.70 5.05 -4.45
C PRO A 104 12.06 5.39 -3.00
N THR A 105 11.79 6.61 -2.60
CA THR A 105 11.93 7.05 -1.21
C THR A 105 10.62 6.77 -0.46
N LEU A 106 10.71 6.09 0.68
CA LEU A 106 9.54 5.89 1.54
C LEU A 106 9.24 7.18 2.31
N PRO A 107 7.96 7.58 2.44
CA PRO A 107 7.60 8.69 3.33
C PRO A 107 7.94 8.33 4.78
N ALA A 108 8.30 9.33 5.59
CA ALA A 108 8.50 9.09 7.00
C ALA A 108 7.17 8.59 7.61
N PRO A 109 7.21 7.74 8.65
CA PRO A 109 6.01 7.15 9.25
C PRO A 109 4.96 8.15 9.79
N GLY A 110 5.24 9.46 9.80
CA GLY A 110 4.29 10.53 10.12
C GLY A 110 3.72 11.30 8.91
N ASP A 111 4.28 11.14 7.70
CA ASP A 111 3.86 11.86 6.49
C ASP A 111 2.85 11.06 5.64
N ALA A 112 2.62 9.79 5.96
CA ALA A 112 1.53 9.00 5.41
C ALA A 112 0.22 9.53 5.99
N GLU A 113 -0.25 10.65 5.45
CA GLU A 113 -1.45 11.43 5.81
C GLU A 113 -2.29 10.71 6.86
N ALA A 114 -1.89 10.88 8.13
CA ALA A 114 -2.73 10.50 9.23
C ALA A 114 -4.10 11.11 8.92
N PRO A 115 -5.23 10.37 9.08
CA PRO A 115 -6.54 10.99 8.93
C PRO A 115 -6.47 12.28 9.74
N ALA A 116 -6.66 13.42 9.06
CA ALA A 116 -6.44 14.73 9.66
C ALA A 116 -7.06 14.69 11.06
N PRO A 117 -6.30 14.99 12.14
CA PRO A 117 -6.88 14.96 13.47
C PRO A 117 -8.13 15.82 13.37
N ASN A 118 -9.28 15.20 13.60
CA ASN A 118 -10.58 15.82 13.42
C ASN A 118 -10.49 17.16 14.14
N ARG A 119 -10.44 18.27 13.39
CA ARG A 119 -10.00 19.57 13.92
C ARG A 119 -11.14 20.25 14.71
N THR A 120 -11.93 19.42 15.38
CA THR A 120 -13.14 19.69 16.18
C THR A 120 -13.26 18.67 17.32
N ALA A 121 -12.15 18.19 17.89
CA ALA A 121 -12.21 17.76 19.29
C ALA A 121 -12.23 19.02 20.17
N THR A 122 -13.39 19.67 20.23
CA THR A 122 -13.72 20.60 21.32
C THR A 122 -13.51 19.82 22.62
N PHE A 123 -12.76 20.38 23.57
CA PHE A 123 -12.62 19.80 24.91
C PHE A 123 -14.02 19.57 25.48
N ASP A 124 -14.43 18.31 25.60
CA ASP A 124 -15.73 17.92 26.16
C ASP A 124 -15.52 17.68 27.66
N PRO A 125 -16.04 18.55 28.54
CA PRO A 125 -15.79 18.45 29.97
C PRO A 125 -16.48 17.23 30.61
N ASP A 126 -17.38 16.54 29.91
CA ASP A 126 -18.09 15.34 30.37
C ASP A 126 -17.48 14.04 29.81
N ALA A 127 -16.48 14.12 28.93
CA ALA A 127 -15.79 12.95 28.42
C ALA A 127 -14.82 12.37 29.46
N PHE A 128 -14.86 11.04 29.62
CA PHE A 128 -13.95 10.31 30.48
C PHE A 128 -12.56 10.21 29.83
N TYR A 129 -11.60 10.95 30.38
CA TYR A 129 -10.19 10.86 30.01
C TYR A 129 -9.47 10.02 31.06
N PRO A 130 -9.07 8.76 30.74
CA PRO A 130 -8.26 7.98 31.68
C PRO A 130 -6.93 8.70 31.90
N ASP A 131 -6.60 8.95 33.16
CA ASP A 131 -5.31 9.52 33.52
C ASP A 131 -4.18 8.60 33.03
N PRO A 132 -3.03 9.16 32.60
CA PRO A 132 -1.87 8.36 32.31
C PRO A 132 -1.50 7.53 33.54
N GLU A 133 -1.29 6.22 33.35
CA GLU A 133 -0.84 5.32 34.42
C GLU A 133 0.38 5.96 35.11
N GLY A 134 0.24 6.24 36.41
CA GLY A 134 1.32 6.79 37.22
C GLY A 134 2.52 5.85 37.23
N PRO A 135 3.75 6.36 37.44
CA PRO A 135 4.94 5.52 37.44
C PRO A 135 4.81 4.38 38.44
N GLU A 136 5.22 3.19 38.01
CA GLU A 136 5.31 1.97 38.81
C GLU A 136 6.26 2.18 39.99
N TRP A 137 5.75 2.61 41.15
CA TRP A 137 6.53 2.57 42.38
C TRP A 137 6.57 1.13 42.86
N GLY A 138 7.63 0.43 42.47
CA GLY A 138 7.99 -0.88 43.01
C GLY A 138 8.28 -0.82 44.52
N ALA A 139 7.74 -1.80 45.24
CA ALA A 139 8.26 -2.33 46.50
C ALA A 139 7.74 -3.76 46.68
#